data_AF-A0A447JD98-F1
#
_entry.id   AF-A0A447JD98-F1
#
_cell.length_a   1.000
_cell.length_b   1.000
_cell.length_c   1.000
_cell.angle_alpha   90.00
_cell.angle_beta   90.00
_cell.angle_gamma   90.00
#
_symmetry.space_group_name_H-M   'P 1'
#
loop_
_entity.id
_entity.type
_entity.pdbx_description
1 polymer ?
#
loop_
_entity_poly.entity_id
_entity_poly.type
_entity_poly.pdbx_seq_one_letter_code
_entity_poly.pdbx_strand_id
1 'polypeptide(L)'
;MRHHPINPMTDSYLPRLMEAQAQGRCGVIPAQTLDEGVAATRAALSRLQQEGYRYAVLDALNERHLEIQGEVLRDAPLVTGGSGLAMGLARQWAKHGVSQARSAGYPLSGRAVVLSGSCSQMTNQQVAFYRQHAPTRDVDVARCLFIRDARGLR
;
A
#
# COMPACT_ATOMS: atom_id res chain seq x y z
N MET A 1 -11.77 5.91 8.26
CA MET A 1 -12.30 4.58 7.87
C MET A 1 -13.64 4.21 8.52
N ARG A 2 -14.04 4.80 9.66
CA ARG A 2 -15.27 4.43 10.38
C ARG A 2 -16.56 4.39 9.53
N HIS A 3 -16.71 5.31 8.57
CA HIS A 3 -17.86 5.41 7.69
C HIS A 3 -17.51 5.09 6.22
N HIS A 4 -16.49 4.25 5.98
CA HIS A 4 -16.12 3.88 4.62
C HIS A 4 -17.27 3.09 3.96
N PRO A 5 -17.63 3.36 2.68
CA PRO A 5 -18.85 2.84 2.07
C PRO A 5 -18.86 1.32 1.81
N ILE A 6 -17.69 0.66 1.76
CA ILE A 6 -17.58 -0.77 1.43
C ILE A 6 -17.16 -1.59 2.65
N ASN A 7 -16.18 -1.11 3.40
CA ASN A 7 -15.55 -1.80 4.53
C ASN A 7 -15.31 -0.82 5.68
N PRO A 8 -16.39 -0.40 6.37
CA PRO A 8 -16.28 0.49 7.53
C PRO A 8 -15.49 -0.20 8.65
N MET A 9 -14.47 0.49 9.18
CA MET A 9 -13.63 -0.03 10.27
C MET A 9 -14.08 0.58 11.59
N THR A 10 -14.76 -0.22 12.43
CA THR A 10 -15.32 0.23 13.73
C THR A 10 -14.51 -0.23 14.94
N ASP A 11 -13.53 -1.11 14.75
CA ASP A 11 -12.50 -1.48 15.72
C ASP A 11 -11.12 -1.07 15.18
N SER A 12 -10.21 -0.71 16.06
CA SER A 12 -8.84 -0.30 15.73
C SER A 12 -7.78 -1.28 16.22
N TYR A 13 -8.15 -2.32 16.96
CA TYR A 13 -7.21 -3.34 17.41
C TYR A 13 -7.05 -4.45 16.37
N LEU A 14 -5.92 -4.39 15.66
CA LEU A 14 -5.63 -5.28 14.53
C LEU A 14 -5.71 -6.78 14.85
N PRO A 15 -5.26 -7.29 16.02
CA PRO A 15 -5.39 -8.71 16.34
C PRO A 15 -6.85 -9.19 16.34
N ARG A 16 -7.79 -8.42 16.90
CA ARG A 16 -9.23 -8.77 16.86
C ARG A 16 -9.78 -8.78 15.45
N LEU A 17 -9.39 -7.78 14.64
CA LEU A 17 -9.79 -7.73 13.24
C LEU A 17 -9.27 -8.94 12.45
N MET A 18 -8.03 -9.36 12.71
CA MET A 18 -7.40 -10.52 12.06
C MET A 18 -8.05 -11.84 12.50
N GLU A 19 -8.23 -12.05 13.81
CA GLU A 19 -8.82 -13.27 14.36
C GLU A 19 -10.28 -13.47 13.92
N ALA A 20 -11.05 -12.39 13.72
CA ALA A 20 -12.42 -12.47 13.22
C ALA A 20 -12.54 -12.98 11.76
N GLN A 21 -11.45 -13.01 11.01
CA GLN A 21 -11.44 -13.39 9.58
C GLN A 21 -10.40 -14.47 9.23
N ALA A 22 -9.77 -15.08 10.23
CA ALA A 22 -8.68 -16.05 10.04
C ALA A 22 -8.78 -17.24 10.99
N GLN A 23 -8.00 -18.28 10.70
CA GLN A 23 -7.85 -19.43 11.59
C GLN A 23 -6.55 -19.31 12.36
N GLY A 24 -6.62 -19.12 13.67
CA GLY A 24 -5.46 -19.02 14.56
C GLY A 24 -5.41 -17.70 15.32
N ARG A 25 -4.46 -17.60 16.25
CA ARG A 25 -4.31 -16.45 17.14
C ARG A 25 -3.36 -15.41 16.55
N CYS A 26 -3.62 -14.14 16.85
CA CYS A 26 -2.80 -13.01 16.42
C CYS A 26 -2.15 -12.32 17.63
N GLY A 27 -0.82 -12.28 17.66
CA GLY A 27 -0.03 -11.60 18.68
C GLY A 27 0.37 -10.19 18.28
N VAL A 28 1.05 -9.48 19.19
CA VAL A 28 1.58 -8.13 18.94
C VAL A 28 3.05 -8.08 19.32
N ILE A 29 3.86 -7.46 18.48
CA ILE A 29 5.21 -7.00 18.82
C ILE A 29 5.13 -5.47 18.99
N PRO A 30 5.24 -4.96 20.22
CA PRO A 30 5.05 -3.54 20.50
C PRO A 30 6.27 -2.71 20.07
N ALA A 31 6.07 -1.42 19.87
CA ALA A 31 7.10 -0.49 19.42
C ALA A 31 8.39 -0.54 20.27
N GLN A 32 8.28 -0.71 21.59
CA GLN A 32 9.43 -0.77 22.51
C GLN A 32 10.35 -1.96 22.19
N THR A 33 9.79 -3.10 21.78
CA THR A 33 10.61 -4.26 21.36
C THR A 33 11.36 -3.98 20.06
N LEU A 34 10.82 -3.14 19.17
CA LEU A 34 11.53 -2.68 17.98
C LEU A 34 12.60 -1.65 18.36
N ASP A 35 12.34 -0.79 19.35
CA ASP A 35 13.33 0.17 19.87
C ASP A 35 14.56 -0.53 20.48
N GLU A 36 14.37 -1.72 21.06
CA GLU A 36 15.45 -2.62 21.51
C GLU A 36 16.23 -3.29 20.37
N GLY A 37 15.70 -3.24 19.14
CA GLY A 37 16.39 -3.65 17.92
C GLY A 37 16.10 -5.06 17.43
N VAL A 38 16.91 -5.49 16.45
CA VAL A 38 16.68 -6.70 15.63
C VAL A 38 16.67 -7.98 16.47
N ALA A 39 17.61 -8.13 17.41
CA ALA A 39 17.72 -9.34 18.22
C ALA A 39 16.50 -9.53 19.14
N ALA A 40 16.08 -8.47 19.83
CA ALA A 40 14.89 -8.47 20.68
C ALA A 40 13.62 -8.77 19.87
N THR A 41 13.49 -8.14 18.70
CA THR A 41 12.34 -8.38 17.80
C THR A 41 12.30 -9.83 17.30
N ARG A 42 13.43 -10.42 16.89
CA ARG A 42 13.50 -11.84 16.51
C ARG A 42 13.11 -12.76 17.66
N ALA A 43 13.65 -12.52 18.86
CA ALA A 43 13.34 -13.32 20.03
C ALA A 43 11.84 -13.26 20.39
N ALA A 44 11.24 -12.07 20.32
CA ALA A 44 9.81 -11.89 20.58
C ALA A 44 8.93 -12.61 19.53
N LEU A 45 9.31 -12.57 18.25
CA LEU A 45 8.62 -13.34 17.19
C LEU A 45 8.72 -14.85 17.44
N SER A 46 9.90 -15.36 17.79
CA SER A 46 10.08 -16.79 18.13
C SER A 46 9.26 -17.19 19.35
N ARG A 47 9.17 -16.33 20.37
CA ARG A 47 8.32 -16.57 21.54
C ARG A 47 6.84 -16.66 21.15
N LEU A 48 6.32 -15.73 20.34
CA LEU A 48 4.93 -15.79 19.86
C LEU A 48 4.66 -17.09 19.09
N GLN A 49 5.61 -17.52 18.25
CA GLN A 49 5.49 -18.79 17.52
C GLN A 49 5.42 -19.99 18.48
N GLN A 50 6.25 -20.03 19.52
CA GLN A 50 6.25 -21.09 20.54
C GLN A 50 4.94 -21.10 21.37
N GLU A 51 4.36 -19.92 21.61
CA GLU A 51 3.05 -19.76 22.27
C GLU A 51 1.86 -20.11 21.36
N GLY A 52 2.10 -20.52 20.12
CA GLY A 52 1.09 -20.98 19.17
C GLY A 52 0.36 -19.86 18.42
N TYR A 53 0.90 -18.64 18.40
CA TYR A 53 0.36 -17.58 17.55
C TYR A 53 0.73 -17.83 16.08
N ARG A 54 -0.27 -17.69 15.20
CA ARG A 54 -0.10 -17.89 13.76
C ARG A 54 0.30 -16.60 13.03
N TYR A 55 -0.06 -15.46 13.63
CA TYR A 55 0.17 -14.13 13.07
C TYR A 55 0.73 -13.21 14.15
N ALA A 56 1.50 -12.19 13.74
CA ALA A 56 1.93 -11.12 14.64
C ALA A 56 1.73 -9.77 13.94
N VAL A 57 1.06 -8.84 14.62
CA VAL A 57 1.05 -7.42 14.27
C VAL A 57 2.31 -6.79 14.81
N LEU A 58 3.00 -5.99 14.00
CA LEU A 58 4.22 -5.28 14.40
C LEU A 58 3.93 -3.78 14.39
N ASP A 59 4.19 -3.12 15.51
CA ASP A 59 4.03 -1.67 15.61
C ASP A 59 5.02 -0.93 14.69
N ALA A 60 4.58 0.22 14.17
CA ALA A 60 5.45 1.16 13.46
C ALA A 60 4.97 2.59 13.71
N LEU A 61 5.79 3.38 14.41
CA LEU A 61 5.52 4.78 14.72
C LEU A 61 6.37 5.74 13.88
N ASN A 62 7.41 5.22 13.25
CA ASN A 62 8.37 5.95 12.44
C ASN A 62 9.01 5.00 11.42
N GLU A 63 9.79 5.57 10.49
CA GLU A 63 10.45 4.84 9.42
C GLU A 63 11.46 3.81 9.93
N ARG A 64 12.19 4.13 11.01
CA ARG A 64 13.18 3.23 11.63
C ARG A 64 12.56 1.90 12.05
N HIS A 65 11.34 1.90 12.57
CA HIS A 65 10.64 0.65 12.92
C HIS A 65 10.48 -0.24 11.69
N LEU A 66 10.10 0.34 10.55
CA LEU A 66 9.95 -0.41 9.29
C LEU A 66 11.27 -0.96 8.76
N GLU A 67 12.38 -0.23 8.94
CA GLU A 67 13.72 -0.73 8.59
C GLU A 67 14.13 -1.94 9.43
N ILE A 68 13.86 -1.90 10.74
CA ILE A 68 14.09 -3.00 11.67
C ILE A 68 13.23 -4.20 11.28
N GLN A 69 11.94 -3.99 10.98
CA GLN A 69 11.05 -5.04 10.48
C GLN A 69 11.61 -5.67 9.19
N GLY A 70 12.08 -4.84 8.26
CA GLY A 70 12.72 -5.32 7.02
C GLY A 70 13.94 -6.18 7.29
N GLU A 71 14.80 -5.80 8.24
CA GLU A 71 15.98 -6.59 8.62
C GLU A 71 15.62 -7.93 9.26
N VAL A 72 14.63 -7.91 10.15
CA VAL A 72 14.13 -9.10 10.86
C VAL A 72 13.47 -10.08 9.89
N LEU A 73 12.68 -9.56 8.95
CA LEU A 73 11.82 -10.36 8.08
C LEU A 73 12.40 -10.64 6.69
N ARG A 74 13.64 -10.23 6.42
CA ARG A 74 14.31 -10.41 5.11
C ARG A 74 14.22 -11.84 4.58
N ASP A 75 14.35 -12.82 5.47
CA ASP A 75 14.40 -14.25 5.13
C ASP A 75 13.07 -14.96 5.44
N ALA A 76 12.02 -14.22 5.82
CA ALA A 76 10.70 -14.79 6.05
C ALA A 76 10.09 -15.26 4.71
N PRO A 77 9.53 -16.49 4.64
CA PRO A 77 9.00 -17.04 3.39
C PRO A 77 7.73 -16.32 2.93
N LEU A 78 7.00 -15.68 3.85
CA LEU A 78 5.81 -14.89 3.59
C LEU A 78 5.73 -13.74 4.59
N VAL A 79 5.42 -12.55 4.09
CA VAL A 79 5.08 -11.37 4.88
C VAL A 79 3.78 -10.76 4.37
N THR A 80 3.06 -10.07 5.23
CA THR A 80 1.86 -9.31 4.88
C THR A 80 1.94 -7.90 5.47
N GLY A 81 1.40 -6.91 4.76
CA GLY A 81 1.44 -5.52 5.21
C GLY A 81 1.22 -4.53 4.07
N GLY A 82 1.23 -3.25 4.41
CA GLY A 82 1.21 -2.16 3.43
C GLY A 82 2.60 -1.89 2.83
N SER A 83 2.69 -0.81 2.05
CA SER A 83 3.93 -0.39 1.38
C SER A 83 5.08 -0.03 2.34
N GLY A 84 4.79 0.34 3.58
CA GLY A 84 5.81 0.65 4.59
C GLY A 84 6.75 -0.52 4.89
N LEU A 85 6.22 -1.74 5.04
CA LEU A 85 7.05 -2.93 5.26
C LEU A 85 7.87 -3.26 4.00
N ALA A 86 7.27 -3.13 2.81
CA ALA A 86 7.96 -3.35 1.55
C ALA A 86 9.16 -2.42 1.37
N MET A 87 9.07 -1.17 1.81
CA MET A 87 10.19 -0.24 1.85
C MET A 87 11.32 -0.76 2.75
N GLY A 88 11.02 -1.23 3.96
CA GLY A 88 12.01 -1.80 4.88
C GLY A 88 12.76 -2.99 4.27
N LEU A 89 12.04 -3.92 3.63
CA LEU A 89 12.63 -5.06 2.92
C LEU A 89 13.49 -4.62 1.73
N ALA A 90 12.99 -3.70 0.90
CA ALA A 90 13.72 -3.19 -0.26
C ALA A 90 15.05 -2.54 0.14
N ARG A 91 15.11 -1.83 1.27
CA ARG A 91 16.34 -1.24 1.80
C ARG A 91 17.37 -2.29 2.19
N GLN A 92 16.95 -3.45 2.73
CA GLN A 92 17.88 -4.54 3.05
C GLN A 92 18.54 -5.11 1.80
N TRP A 93 17.81 -5.21 0.70
CA TRP A 93 18.37 -5.70 -0.57
C TRP A 93 19.22 -4.64 -1.26
N ALA A 94 18.86 -3.36 -1.13
CA ALA A 94 19.65 -2.24 -1.63
C ALA A 94 21.04 -2.12 -0.99
N LYS A 95 21.26 -2.68 0.22
CA LYS A 95 22.59 -2.75 0.87
C LYS A 95 23.63 -3.48 0.00
N HIS A 96 23.21 -4.37 -0.90
CA HIS A 96 24.09 -5.10 -1.81
C HIS A 96 24.18 -4.47 -3.23
N GLY A 97 23.60 -3.28 -3.41
CA GLY A 97 23.58 -2.55 -4.66
C GLY A 97 22.17 -2.05 -5.02
N VAL A 98 22.09 -0.87 -5.61
CA VAL A 98 20.82 -0.30 -6.08
C VAL A 98 20.52 -0.73 -7.51
N SER A 99 19.27 -1.15 -7.76
CA SER A 99 18.85 -1.60 -9.08
C SER A 99 18.61 -0.44 -10.05
N GLN A 100 18.80 -0.69 -11.35
CA GLN A 100 18.44 0.26 -12.42
C GLN A 100 16.95 0.25 -12.77
N ALA A 101 16.09 -0.41 -11.98
CA ALA A 101 14.67 -0.60 -12.31
C ALA A 101 13.93 0.73 -12.51
N ARG A 102 14.33 1.79 -11.80
CA ARG A 102 13.75 3.13 -11.99
C ARG A 102 13.95 3.65 -13.41
N SER A 103 15.10 3.40 -14.02
CA SER A 103 15.41 3.84 -15.39
C SER A 103 14.57 3.11 -16.43
N ALA A 104 14.26 1.83 -16.20
CA ALA A 104 13.40 1.06 -17.09
C ALA A 104 11.94 1.57 -17.11
N GLY A 105 11.50 2.25 -16.05
CA GLY A 105 10.17 2.86 -15.95
C GLY A 105 10.07 4.30 -16.45
N TYR A 106 11.12 4.86 -17.05
CA TYR A 106 11.12 6.24 -17.53
C TYR A 106 10.15 6.39 -18.73
N PRO A 107 9.33 7.45 -18.80
CA PRO A 107 8.36 7.63 -19.89
C PRO A 107 9.06 7.77 -21.24
N LEU A 108 8.43 7.18 -22.27
CA LEU A 108 8.87 7.39 -23.66
C LEU A 108 8.54 8.81 -24.12
N SER A 109 9.30 9.29 -25.10
CA SER A 109 8.98 10.55 -25.78
C SER A 109 7.75 10.39 -26.67
N GLY A 110 6.93 11.43 -26.78
CA GLY A 110 5.75 11.44 -27.65
C GLY A 110 4.62 12.30 -27.11
N ARG A 111 3.46 12.23 -27.79
CA ARG A 111 2.23 12.89 -27.32
C ARG A 111 1.68 12.15 -26.10
N ALA A 112 1.13 12.91 -25.17
CA ALA A 112 0.48 12.39 -23.97
C ALA A 112 -0.99 12.84 -23.89
N VAL A 113 -1.77 12.11 -23.12
CA VAL A 113 -3.16 12.45 -22.78
C VAL A 113 -3.38 12.13 -21.30
N VAL A 114 -4.19 12.96 -20.62
CA VAL A 114 -4.63 12.72 -19.23
C VAL A 114 -6.06 12.17 -19.27
N LEU A 115 -6.27 11.01 -18.66
CA LEU A 115 -7.59 10.40 -18.49
C LEU A 115 -7.97 10.42 -17.01
N SER A 116 -8.99 11.20 -16.65
CA SER A 116 -9.43 11.37 -15.26
C SER A 116 -10.84 10.80 -15.05
N GLY A 117 -10.95 9.72 -14.27
CA GLY A 117 -12.23 9.08 -13.94
C GLY A 117 -12.55 9.00 -12.44
N SER A 118 -11.63 9.44 -11.57
CA SER A 118 -11.85 9.43 -10.12
C SER A 118 -12.69 10.63 -9.68
N CYS A 119 -13.64 10.40 -8.78
CA CYS A 119 -14.51 11.44 -8.21
C CYS A 119 -14.02 11.94 -6.84
N SER A 120 -12.75 11.66 -6.48
CA SER A 120 -12.20 12.07 -5.18
C SER A 120 -12.04 13.59 -5.08
N GLN A 121 -12.05 14.13 -3.85
CA GLN A 121 -11.81 15.56 -3.62
C GLN A 121 -10.48 16.02 -4.22
N MET A 122 -9.41 15.24 -4.05
CA MET A 122 -8.09 15.54 -4.62
C MET A 122 -8.13 15.54 -6.15
N THR A 123 -8.80 14.55 -6.78
CA THR A 123 -8.90 14.51 -8.24
C THR A 123 -9.65 15.71 -8.81
N ASN A 124 -10.72 16.17 -8.15
CA ASN A 124 -11.45 17.37 -8.58
C ASN A 124 -10.56 18.62 -8.53
N GLN A 125 -9.70 18.76 -7.51
CA GLN A 125 -8.73 19.86 -7.43
C GLN A 125 -7.70 19.78 -8.57
N GLN A 126 -7.18 18.59 -8.85
CA GLN A 126 -6.23 18.37 -9.94
C GLN A 126 -6.82 18.72 -11.31
N VAL A 127 -8.06 18.30 -11.59
CA VAL A 127 -8.77 18.62 -12.85
C VAL A 127 -9.04 20.12 -12.96
N ALA A 128 -9.54 20.76 -11.89
CA ALA A 128 -9.82 22.19 -11.87
C ALA A 128 -8.57 23.04 -12.10
N PHE A 129 -7.43 22.59 -11.57
CA PHE A 129 -6.13 23.22 -11.82
C PHE A 129 -5.64 22.96 -13.26
N TYR A 130 -5.56 21.69 -13.68
CA TYR A 130 -4.91 21.33 -14.94
C TYR A 130 -5.68 21.82 -16.18
N ARG A 131 -7.00 21.95 -16.11
CA ARG A 131 -7.81 22.47 -17.22
C ARG A 131 -7.50 23.92 -17.61
N GLN A 132 -6.80 24.66 -16.75
CA GLN A 132 -6.35 26.04 -17.03
C GLN A 132 -5.08 26.04 -17.90
N HIS A 133 -4.38 24.92 -17.99
CA HIS A 133 -3.07 24.79 -18.64
C HIS A 133 -3.10 23.95 -19.93
N ALA A 134 -4.15 23.17 -20.16
CA ALA A 134 -4.26 22.29 -21.30
C ALA A 134 -5.71 22.18 -21.81
N PRO A 135 -5.92 21.88 -23.11
CA PRO A 135 -7.25 21.59 -23.63
C PRO A 135 -7.89 20.40 -22.90
N THR A 136 -9.15 20.56 -22.49
CA THR A 136 -9.90 19.51 -21.78
C THR A 136 -11.23 19.23 -22.44
N ARG A 137 -11.72 18.00 -22.29
CA ARG A 137 -13.09 17.62 -22.67
C ARG A 137 -13.73 16.81 -21.56
N ASP A 138 -14.83 17.32 -21.04
CA ASP A 138 -15.64 16.61 -20.05
C ASP A 138 -16.39 15.45 -20.74
N VAL A 139 -16.42 14.27 -20.10
CA VAL A 139 -17.16 13.11 -20.58
C VAL A 139 -18.64 13.26 -20.24
N ASP A 140 -19.50 13.19 -21.26
CA ASP A 140 -20.94 13.19 -21.10
C ASP A 140 -21.44 11.74 -20.95
N VAL A 141 -21.82 11.36 -19.73
CA VAL A 141 -22.27 10.00 -19.38
C VAL A 141 -23.41 9.54 -20.28
N ALA A 142 -24.34 10.44 -20.65
CA ALA A 142 -25.48 10.09 -21.49
C ALA A 142 -25.06 9.59 -22.89
N ARG A 143 -23.92 10.07 -23.39
CA ARG A 143 -23.35 9.66 -24.70
C ARG A 143 -22.55 8.37 -24.64
N CYS A 144 -22.29 7.84 -23.45
CA CYS A 144 -21.55 6.59 -23.26
C CYS A 144 -22.46 5.36 -23.16
N LEU A 145 -23.78 5.55 -23.00
CA LEU A 145 -24.75 4.46 -22.83
C LEU A 145 -25.22 3.85 -24.15
N PHE A 146 -25.01 4.53 -25.27
CA PHE A 146 -25.42 4.06 -26.60
C PHE A 146 -24.25 4.13 -27.58
N ILE A 147 -23.87 2.99 -28.14
CA ILE A 147 -22.92 2.96 -29.26
C ILE A 147 -23.66 3.49 -30.48
N ARG A 148 -23.41 4.76 -30.85
CA ARG A 148 -23.66 5.18 -32.23
C ARG A 148 -22.60 4.53 -33.08
N ASP A 149 -23.00 3.56 -33.89
CA ASP A 149 -22.13 2.93 -34.88
C ASP A 149 -21.45 4.05 -35.69
N ALA A 150 -20.13 4.22 -35.53
CA ALA A 150 -19.34 5.23 -36.23
C ALA A 150 -19.12 4.88 -37.72
N ARG A 151 -20.10 4.21 -38.34
CA ARG A 151 -20.17 3.92 -39.77
C ARG A 151 -21.08 4.97 -40.42
N GLY A 152 -20.60 6.20 -40.60
CA GLY A 152 -21.42 7.18 -41.32
C GLY A 152 -20.96 8.63 -41.39
N LEU A 153 -19.68 8.95 -41.15
CA LEU A 153 -19.14 10.27 -41.51
C LEU A 153 -17.91 10.06 -42.40
N ARG A 154 -18.18 9.91 -43.70
CA ARG A 154 -17.29 10.31 -44.80
C ARG A 154 -17.69 11.71 -45.24
#